data_AF-A0A6I5CF75-F1
#
_entry.id   AF-A0A6I5CF75-F1
#
_cell.length_a   1.000
_cell.length_b   1.000
_cell.length_c   1.000
_cell.angle_alpha   90.00
_cell.angle_beta   90.00
_cell.angle_gamma   90.00
#
_symmetry.space_group_name_H-M   'P 1'
#
loop_
_entity.id
_entity.type
_entity.pdbx_description
1 polymer ?
#
loop_
_entity_poly.entity_id
_entity_poly.type
_entity_poly.pdbx_seq_one_letter_code
_entity_poly.pdbx_strand_id
1 'polypeptide(L)'
;MSWWQVNADTLAGSRFLISPLAETFASLILLHKGTAGHPGGHPGERDWLRVHLPGYRALLAGDPVTAALVRAGLGREWIADFLTPTPRDGESFAEEV
;
A
#
# COMPACT_ATOMS: atom_id res chain seq x y z
N MET A 1 -3.37 -16.15 2.88
CA MET A 1 -1.93 -15.91 3.12
C MET A 1 -1.30 -17.16 3.73
N SER A 2 -0.21 -17.64 3.13
CA SER A 2 0.54 -18.81 3.61
C SER A 2 1.41 -18.45 4.81
N TRP A 3 1.63 -19.42 5.71
CA TRP A 3 2.51 -19.25 6.87
C TRP A 3 3.95 -19.59 6.51
N TRP A 4 4.87 -18.65 6.76
CA TRP A 4 6.31 -18.84 6.56
C TRP A 4 7.05 -18.59 7.87
N GLN A 5 7.92 -19.53 8.27
CA GLN A 5 8.78 -19.37 9.44
C GLN A 5 10.21 -19.07 8.99
N VAL A 6 10.66 -17.84 9.20
CA VAL A 6 12.02 -17.37 8.86
C VAL A 6 12.80 -17.11 10.16
N ASN A 7 13.98 -17.73 10.31
CA ASN A 7 14.82 -17.53 11.49
C ASN A 7 15.62 -16.22 11.41
N ALA A 8 16.19 -15.78 12.55
CA ALA A 8 16.89 -14.51 12.65
C ALA A 8 18.15 -14.44 11.76
N ASP A 9 18.91 -15.53 11.64
CA ASP A 9 20.13 -15.58 10.83
C ASP A 9 19.80 -15.47 9.34
N THR A 10 18.74 -16.15 8.89
CA THR A 10 18.21 -16.03 7.52
C THR A 10 17.75 -14.61 7.25
N LEU A 11 17.01 -13.98 8.17
CA LEU A 11 16.56 -12.60 8.03
C LEU A 11 17.75 -11.63 7.96
N ALA A 12 18.74 -11.79 8.83
CA ALA A 12 19.93 -10.94 8.89
C ALA A 12 20.81 -11.08 7.63
N GLY A 13 20.87 -12.29 7.05
CA GLY A 13 21.59 -12.56 5.81
C GLY A 13 20.89 -12.08 4.54
N SER A 14 19.60 -11.72 4.62
CA SER A 14 18.79 -11.38 3.45
C SER A 14 19.17 -10.04 2.82
N ARG A 15 18.70 -9.83 1.59
CA ARG A 15 18.74 -8.54 0.90
C ARG A 15 17.31 -8.09 0.69
N PHE A 16 16.96 -6.93 1.25
CA PHE A 16 15.66 -6.33 1.07
C PHE A 16 15.63 -5.59 -0.26
N LEU A 17 14.56 -5.80 -1.02
CA LEU A 17 14.28 -5.09 -2.26
C LEU A 17 13.06 -4.19 -2.04
N ILE A 18 12.98 -3.12 -2.82
CA ILE A 18 11.81 -2.24 -2.85
C ILE A 18 10.85 -2.82 -3.89
N SER A 19 9.67 -3.25 -3.46
CA SER A 19 8.60 -3.66 -4.37
C SER A 19 7.83 -2.42 -4.82
N PRO A 20 7.76 -2.09 -6.13
CA PRO A 20 6.93 -1.00 -6.63
C PRO A 20 5.46 -1.16 -6.24
N LEU A 21 4.97 -2.40 -6.21
CA LEU A 21 3.62 -2.74 -5.78
C LEU A 21 3.40 -2.37 -4.31
N ALA A 22 4.31 -2.78 -3.43
CA ALA A 22 4.22 -2.49 -2.00
C ALA A 22 4.28 -0.98 -1.72
N GLU A 23 5.19 -0.24 -2.37
CA GLU A 23 5.30 1.22 -2.23
C GLU A 23 4.05 1.96 -2.71
N THR A 24 3.46 1.49 -3.81
CA THR A 24 2.22 2.05 -4.37
C THR A 24 1.07 1.89 -3.40
N PHE A 25 0.86 0.67 -2.88
CA PHE A 25 -0.23 0.42 -1.94
C PHE A 25 0.01 1.02 -0.56
N ALA A 26 1.26 1.06 -0.08
CA ALA A 26 1.61 1.78 1.15
C ALA A 26 1.23 3.28 1.03
N SER A 27 1.58 3.90 -0.10
CA SER A 27 1.22 5.29 -0.40
C SER A 27 -0.30 5.50 -0.49
N LEU A 28 -1.01 4.58 -1.16
CA LEU A 28 -2.47 4.65 -1.27
C LEU A 28 -3.15 4.47 0.09
N ILE A 29 -2.69 3.53 0.92
CA ILE A 29 -3.17 3.31 2.28
C ILE A 29 -2.92 4.55 3.13
N LEU A 30 -1.74 5.15 3.03
CA LEU A 30 -1.38 6.38 3.73
C LEU A 30 -2.31 7.54 3.34
N LEU A 31 -2.59 7.73 2.05
CA LEU A 31 -3.56 8.73 1.58
C LEU A 31 -4.98 8.45 2.07
N HIS A 32 -5.41 7.18 2.01
CA HIS A 32 -6.77 6.78 2.38
C HIS A 32 -7.03 6.94 3.88
N LYS A 33 -6.08 6.51 4.72
CA LYS A 33 -6.17 6.65 6.17
C LYS A 33 -5.87 8.07 6.64
N GLY A 34 -5.03 8.80 5.92
CA GLY A 34 -4.56 10.14 6.26
C GLY A 34 -3.93 10.20 7.66
N THR A 35 -4.01 11.37 8.29
CA THR A 35 -3.48 11.60 9.65
C THR A 35 -4.22 10.85 10.75
N ALA A 36 -5.38 10.25 10.46
CA ALA A 36 -6.18 9.48 11.40
C ALA A 36 -5.77 8.00 11.48
N GLY A 37 -4.92 7.53 10.55
CA GLY A 37 -4.51 6.12 10.44
C GLY A 37 -3.46 5.64 11.43
N HIS A 38 -2.75 6.56 12.08
CA HIS A 38 -1.67 6.25 13.03
C HIS A 38 -1.86 7.10 14.29
N PRO A 39 -2.05 6.50 15.47
CA PRO A 39 -1.91 7.22 16.73
C PRO A 39 -0.50 7.81 16.79
N GLY A 40 -0.39 9.13 16.68
CA GLY A 40 0.88 9.86 16.69
C GLY A 40 1.35 10.42 15.35
N GLY A 41 0.94 9.83 14.21
CA GLY A 41 1.34 10.22 12.84
C GLY A 41 2.86 10.28 12.61
N HIS A 42 3.41 9.48 11.69
CA HIS A 42 4.86 9.47 11.52
C HIS A 42 5.34 10.84 11.00
N PRO A 43 6.30 11.53 11.68
CA PRO A 43 6.69 12.89 11.28
C PRO A 43 7.16 12.99 9.83
N GLY A 44 7.80 11.94 9.30
CA GLY A 44 8.25 11.87 7.91
C GLY A 44 7.13 11.83 6.86
N GLU A 45 5.89 11.49 7.25
CA GLU A 45 4.75 11.43 6.32
C GLU A 45 4.05 12.79 6.17
N ARG A 46 4.30 13.73 7.09
CA ARG A 46 3.54 14.99 7.20
C ARG A 46 3.65 15.85 5.96
N ASP A 47 4.87 16.07 5.48
CA ASP A 47 5.09 16.90 4.30
C ASP A 47 4.54 16.25 3.03
N TRP A 48 4.69 14.94 2.91
CA TRP A 48 4.14 14.19 1.79
C TRP A 48 2.60 14.24 1.78
N LEU A 49 1.95 13.99 2.91
CA LEU A 49 0.50 14.10 3.06
C LEU A 49 0.01 15.54 2.79
N ARG A 50 0.73 16.55 3.28
CA ARG A 50 0.39 17.96 3.01
C ARG A 50 0.35 18.26 1.51
N VAL A 51 1.25 17.67 0.73
CA VAL A 51 1.32 17.86 -0.72
C VAL A 51 0.25 17.06 -1.46
N HIS A 52 0.06 15.77 -1.12
CA HIS A 52 -0.72 14.84 -1.96
C HIS A 52 -2.16 14.58 -1.48
N LEU A 53 -2.44 14.69 -0.17
CA LEU A 53 -3.75 14.36 0.40
C LEU A 53 -4.91 15.21 -0.17
N PRO A 54 -4.76 16.53 -0.42
CA PRO A 54 -5.85 17.32 -1.00
C PRO A 54 -6.26 16.83 -2.39
N GLY A 55 -5.28 16.52 -3.25
CA GLY A 55 -5.53 16.02 -4.61
C GLY A 55 -6.22 14.65 -4.60
N TYR A 56 -5.76 13.75 -3.74
CA TYR A 56 -6.40 12.45 -3.54
C TYR A 56 -7.87 12.58 -3.10
N ARG A 57 -8.16 13.47 -2.13
CA ARG A 57 -9.54 13.70 -1.67
C ARG A 57 -10.42 14.30 -2.76
N ALA A 58 -9.87 15.23 -3.55
CA ALA A 58 -10.58 15.82 -4.68
C ALA A 58 -10.92 14.76 -5.76
N LEU A 59 -9.97 13.86 -6.05
CA LEU A 59 -10.19 12.74 -6.98
C LEU A 59 -11.36 11.86 -6.51
N LEU A 60 -11.36 11.43 -5.24
CA LEU A 60 -12.42 10.58 -4.72
C LEU A 60 -13.78 11.28 -4.62
N ALA A 61 -13.79 12.59 -4.42
CA ALA A 61 -15.03 13.38 -4.43
C ALA A 61 -15.58 13.55 -5.86
N GLY A 62 -14.70 13.62 -6.87
CA GLY A 62 -15.07 13.78 -8.28
C GLY A 62 -15.43 12.46 -8.99
N ASP A 63 -14.96 11.32 -8.48
CA ASP A 63 -15.23 10.00 -9.05
C ASP A 63 -15.80 9.01 -8.00
N PRO A 64 -17.13 8.83 -7.97
CA PRO A 64 -17.77 7.94 -7.02
C PRO A 64 -17.44 6.46 -7.25
N VAL A 65 -17.07 6.05 -8.47
CA VAL A 65 -16.69 4.67 -8.80
C VAL A 65 -15.31 4.37 -8.23
N THR A 66 -14.33 5.24 -8.47
CA THR A 66 -13.01 5.10 -7.84
C THR A 66 -13.10 5.11 -6.32
N ALA A 67 -13.93 5.99 -5.75
CA ALA A 67 -14.13 6.03 -4.31
C ALA A 67 -14.70 4.72 -3.75
N ALA A 68 -15.64 4.09 -4.46
CA ALA A 68 -16.18 2.79 -4.07
C ALA A 68 -15.12 1.68 -4.20
N LEU A 69 -14.36 1.67 -5.28
CA LEU A 69 -13.30 0.70 -5.54
C LEU A 69 -12.23 0.73 -4.43
N VAL A 70 -11.73 1.92 -4.08
CA VAL A 70 -10.69 2.09 -3.04
C VAL A 70 -11.22 1.62 -1.68
N ARG A 71 -12.46 1.96 -1.33
CA ARG A 71 -13.07 1.51 -0.06
C ARG A 71 -13.27 -0.01 -0.01
N ALA A 72 -13.64 -0.62 -1.13
CA ALA A 72 -13.82 -2.07 -1.21
C ALA A 72 -12.47 -2.81 -1.23
N GLY A 73 -11.43 -2.17 -1.75
CA GLY A 73 -10.11 -2.76 -1.93
C GLY A 73 -9.15 -2.63 -0.76
N LEU A 74 -9.32 -1.62 0.10
CA LEU A 74 -8.49 -1.39 1.29
C LEU A 74 -9.24 -1.74 2.57
N GLY A 75 -9.19 -3.01 2.96
CA GLY A 75 -9.71 -3.49 4.24
C GLY A 75 -8.91 -2.97 5.44
N ARG A 76 -9.41 -3.23 6.65
CA ARG A 76 -8.71 -2.83 7.89
C ARG A 76 -7.33 -3.47 8.01
N GLU A 77 -7.21 -4.73 7.57
CA GLU A 77 -6.02 -5.58 7.77
C GLU A 77 -5.57 -6.29 6.48
N TRP A 78 -6.16 -5.97 5.32
CA TRP A 78 -5.88 -6.65 4.06
C TRP A 78 -6.13 -5.74 2.85
N ILE A 79 -5.45 -6.05 1.74
CA ILE A 79 -5.68 -5.47 0.40
C ILE A 79 -6.39 -6.53 -0.42
N ALA A 80 -7.40 -6.15 -1.20
CA ALA A 80 -8.18 -7.09 -1.99
C ALA A 80 -7.39 -7.69 -3.15
N ASP A 81 -7.60 -8.98 -3.41
CA ASP A 81 -6.90 -9.73 -4.47
C ASP A 81 -7.07 -9.10 -5.87
N PHE A 82 -8.16 -8.39 -6.14
CA PHE A 82 -8.33 -7.70 -7.43
C PHE A 82 -7.46 -6.45 -7.58
N LEU A 83 -6.91 -5.92 -6.48
CA LEU A 83 -5.93 -4.83 -6.46
C LEU A 83 -4.49 -5.35 -6.42
N THR A 84 -4.28 -6.53 -5.84
CA THR A 84 -2.97 -7.19 -5.75
C THR A 84 -3.10 -8.63 -6.25
N PRO A 85 -3.29 -8.81 -7.57
CA PRO A 85 -3.46 -10.14 -8.15
C PRO A 85 -2.22 -11.00 -7.88
N THR A 86 -2.41 -12.32 -7.89
CA THR A 86 -1.27 -13.23 -7.81
C THR A 86 -0.38 -13.01 -9.05
N PRO A 87 0.95 -12.84 -8.87
CA PRO A 87 1.87 -12.69 -9.99
C PRO A 87 1.74 -13.84 -10.99
N ARG A 88 1.87 -13.51 -12.27
CA ARG A 88 1.85 -14.48 -13.37
C ARG A 88 3.21 -15.15 -13.52
N ASP A 89 3.22 -16.37 -14.05
CA ASP A 89 4.45 -17.08 -14.35
C ASP A 89 5.35 -16.24 -15.28
N GLY A 90 6.59 -16.01 -14.84
CA GLY A 90 7.60 -15.28 -15.61
C GLY A 90 7.62 -13.77 -15.39
N GLU A 91 6.73 -13.20 -14.57
CA GLU A 91 6.84 -11.78 -14.18
C GLU A 91 8.06 -11.54 -13.29
N SER A 92 8.82 -10.49 -13.60
CA SER A 92 9.91 -10.07 -12.73
C SER A 92 9.38 -9.29 -11.53
N PHE A 93 10.13 -9.28 -10.43
CA PHE A 93 9.79 -8.51 -9.23
C PHE A 93 9.62 -7.00 -9.50
N ALA A 94 10.34 -6.46 -10.50
CA ALA A 94 10.22 -5.06 -10.88
C ALA A 94 8.93 -4.75 -11.69
N GLU A 95 8.30 -5.78 -12.24
CA GLU A 95 7.09 -5.71 -13.06
C GLU A 95 5.83 -6.09 -12.27
N GLU A 96 5.93 -6.33 -10.97
CA GLU A 96 4.78 -6.64 -10.12
C GLU A 96 3.65 -5.62 -10.31
N VAL A 97 2.43 -6.15 -10.54
CA VAL A 97 1.17 -5.41 -10.74
C VAL A 97 0.21 -5.65 -9.59
#